data_AF-A0A2W4WVX0-F1
#
_entry.id   AF-A0A2W4WVX0-F1
#
_cell.length_a   1.000
_cell.length_b   1.000
_cell.length_c   1.000
_cell.angle_alpha   90.00
_cell.angle_beta   90.00
_cell.angle_gamma   90.00
#
_symmetry.space_group_name_H-M   'P 1'
#
loop_
_entity.id
_entity.type
_entity.pdbx_description
1 polymer ?
#
loop_
_entity_poly.entity_id
_entity_poly.type
_entity_poly.pdbx_seq_one_letter_code
_entity_poly.pdbx_strand_id
1 'polypeptide(L)'
;EVVLFAAEYGRPKDISVVLDLTYPAPVSCFDRDTNLEASVGIVVNDQGELVYSKLFKLTGYPAIDDWLTDYISLAEQLPDYVFTQLRQTIPDAVASGDLIEWLYAARNSDDLFVAADRDQAAYAFKIAVKAPCG
;
A
#
# COMPACT_ATOMS: atom_id res chain seq x y z
N GLU A 1 -12.11 6.84 -7.45
CA GLU A 1 -12.69 6.25 -6.22
C GLU A 1 -11.74 6.32 -5.05
N VAL A 2 -10.51 5.79 -5.13
CA VAL A 2 -9.50 5.91 -4.06
C VAL A 2 -9.22 7.36 -3.63
N VAL A 3 -9.29 8.31 -4.56
CA VAL A 3 -9.20 9.77 -4.27
C VAL A 3 -10.42 10.28 -3.50
N LEU A 4 -11.62 9.75 -3.78
CA LEU A 4 -12.83 10.12 -3.04
C LEU A 4 -12.79 9.55 -1.63
N PHE A 5 -12.35 8.29 -1.48
CA PHE A 5 -12.06 7.68 -0.19
C PHE A 5 -11.07 8.56 0.59
N ALA A 6 -9.93 8.93 0.01
CA ALA A 6 -8.97 9.82 0.70
C ALA A 6 -9.59 11.18 1.08
N ALA A 7 -10.47 11.73 0.24
CA ALA A 7 -11.15 12.99 0.51
C ALA A 7 -12.20 12.89 1.64
N GLU A 8 -12.86 11.74 1.82
CA GLU A 8 -13.78 11.49 2.96
C GLU A 8 -13.06 11.63 4.30
N TYR A 9 -11.76 11.38 4.32
CA TYR A 9 -10.92 11.56 5.49
C TYR A 9 -10.02 12.83 5.42
N GLY A 10 -10.39 13.82 4.61
CA GLY A 10 -9.79 15.16 4.67
C GLY A 10 -8.44 15.36 3.97
N ARG A 11 -8.08 14.54 2.96
CA ARG A 11 -6.78 14.61 2.25
C ARG A 11 -6.86 15.13 0.79
N PRO A 12 -5.73 15.61 0.22
CA PRO A 12 -5.67 16.15 -1.15
C PRO A 12 -5.84 15.08 -2.24
N LYS A 13 -6.11 15.54 -3.47
CA LYS A 13 -6.64 14.75 -4.59
C LYS A 13 -5.66 13.82 -5.31
N ASP A 14 -4.36 13.82 -5.00
CA ASP A 14 -3.34 13.08 -5.76
C ASP A 14 -2.62 12.02 -4.92
N ILE A 15 -2.44 10.84 -5.54
CA ILE A 15 -1.79 9.66 -4.96
C ILE A 15 -0.40 9.50 -5.57
N SER A 16 0.66 9.71 -4.78
CA SER A 16 2.04 9.81 -5.28
C SER A 16 2.92 8.58 -5.00
N VAL A 17 2.51 7.65 -4.13
CA VAL A 17 3.32 6.45 -3.84
C VAL A 17 2.81 5.23 -4.57
N VAL A 18 3.76 4.55 -5.20
CA VAL A 18 3.60 3.24 -5.83
C VAL A 18 4.43 2.22 -5.03
N LEU A 19 3.78 1.25 -4.40
CA LEU A 19 4.46 0.09 -3.80
C LEU A 19 4.75 -0.94 -4.90
N ASP A 20 6.01 -1.31 -5.10
CA ASP A 20 6.44 -2.32 -6.08
C ASP A 20 6.43 -3.73 -5.42
N LEU A 21 5.30 -4.42 -5.44
CA LEU A 21 5.19 -5.77 -4.87
C LEU A 21 5.56 -6.84 -5.90
N THR A 22 6.06 -8.00 -5.42
CA THR A 22 6.31 -9.16 -6.28
C THR A 22 5.28 -10.23 -5.99
N TYR A 23 4.54 -10.67 -7.02
CA TYR A 23 3.54 -11.73 -6.87
C TYR A 23 4.23 -13.08 -6.59
N PRO A 24 3.92 -13.78 -5.49
CA PRO A 24 4.69 -14.94 -5.06
C PRO A 24 4.33 -16.26 -5.77
N ALA A 25 3.29 -16.31 -6.59
CA ALA A 25 2.81 -17.60 -7.11
C ALA A 25 3.51 -18.02 -8.43
N PRO A 26 4.00 -19.28 -8.53
CA PRO A 26 4.60 -19.83 -9.75
C PRO A 26 3.59 -20.35 -10.77
N VAL A 27 2.29 -20.35 -10.46
CA VAL A 27 1.26 -21.12 -11.21
C VAL A 27 0.62 -20.33 -12.36
N SER A 28 0.74 -19.00 -12.33
CA SER A 28 0.16 -18.09 -13.32
C SER A 28 1.30 -17.32 -13.96
N CYS A 29 1.71 -17.70 -15.16
CA CYS A 29 2.71 -16.96 -15.92
C CYS A 29 2.08 -15.66 -16.41
N PHE A 30 2.64 -14.52 -16.03
CA PHE A 30 2.29 -13.21 -16.57
C PHE A 30 3.49 -12.65 -17.30
N ASP A 31 3.28 -12.02 -18.46
CA ASP A 31 4.40 -11.47 -19.24
C ASP A 31 5.21 -10.49 -18.37
N ARG A 32 6.54 -10.60 -18.44
CA ARG A 32 7.51 -9.88 -17.58
C ARG A 32 7.35 -8.36 -17.61
N ASP A 33 6.75 -7.82 -18.67
CA ASP A 33 6.52 -6.39 -18.87
C ASP A 33 5.10 -5.96 -18.50
N THR A 34 4.29 -6.85 -17.92
CA THR A 34 2.96 -6.52 -17.44
C THR A 34 3.09 -5.74 -16.13
N ASN A 35 3.26 -4.42 -16.21
CA ASN A 35 3.12 -3.56 -15.05
C ASN A 35 1.65 -3.50 -14.65
N LEU A 36 1.31 -4.26 -13.61
CA LEU A 36 -0.05 -4.34 -13.09
C LEU A 36 -0.23 -3.32 -11.99
N GLU A 37 -1.07 -2.32 -12.25
CA GLU A 37 -1.35 -1.27 -11.28
C GLU A 37 -2.69 -1.51 -10.57
N ALA A 38 -2.64 -1.57 -9.25
CA ALA A 38 -3.80 -1.50 -8.38
C ALA A 38 -3.81 -0.21 -7.56
N SER A 39 -4.96 0.11 -6.97
CA SER A 39 -5.10 1.22 -6.02
C SER A 39 -5.79 0.73 -4.79
N VAL A 40 -5.20 1.01 -3.64
CA VAL A 40 -5.61 0.51 -2.33
C VAL A 40 -5.98 1.68 -1.44
N GLY A 41 -7.03 1.51 -0.65
CA GLY A 41 -7.28 2.33 0.53
C GLY A 41 -7.34 1.47 1.79
N ILE A 42 -6.74 1.97 2.85
CA ILE A 42 -6.61 1.31 4.15
C ILE A 42 -7.00 2.30 5.24
N VAL A 43 -7.64 1.82 6.32
CA VAL A 43 -7.85 2.57 7.56
C VAL A 43 -7.28 1.76 8.71
N VAL A 44 -6.51 2.44 9.57
CA VAL A 44 -5.90 1.89 10.78
C VAL A 44 -6.41 2.69 11.98
N ASN A 45 -6.68 2.05 13.11
CA ASN A 45 -7.06 2.77 14.33
C ASN A 45 -5.83 3.38 15.04
N ASP A 46 -6.05 4.05 16.16
CA ASP A 46 -5.00 4.65 17.00
C ASP A 46 -4.08 3.60 17.69
N GLN A 47 -4.52 2.34 17.82
CA GLN A 47 -3.69 1.24 18.32
C GLN A 47 -2.79 0.60 17.25
N GLY A 48 -2.98 0.94 15.98
CA GLY A 48 -2.24 0.34 14.88
C GLY A 48 -2.81 -0.96 14.36
N GLU A 49 -4.11 -1.15 14.51
CA GLU A 49 -4.83 -2.29 13.98
C GLU A 49 -5.56 -1.90 12.69
N LEU A 50 -5.55 -2.80 11.71
CA LEU A 50 -6.29 -2.63 10.46
C LEU A 50 -7.79 -2.66 10.74
N VAL A 51 -8.49 -1.57 10.43
CA VAL A 51 -9.95 -1.44 10.56
C VAL A 51 -10.65 -1.67 9.24
N TYR A 52 -10.01 -1.27 8.13
CA TYR A 52 -10.57 -1.36 6.80
C TYR A 52 -9.47 -1.49 5.74
N SER A 53 -9.72 -2.29 4.71
CA SER A 53 -8.90 -2.36 3.50
C SER A 53 -9.81 -2.53 2.28
N LYS A 54 -9.42 -1.96 1.15
CA LYS A 54 -10.11 -2.15 -0.13
C LYS A 54 -9.21 -1.93 -1.33
N LEU A 55 -9.31 -2.81 -2.32
CA LEU A 55 -8.86 -2.55 -3.69
C LEU A 55 -9.92 -1.74 -4.45
N PHE A 56 -9.55 -0.54 -4.88
CA PHE A 56 -10.38 0.37 -5.69
C PHE A 56 -10.14 0.20 -7.18
N LYS A 57 -8.89 -0.05 -7.58
CA LYS A 57 -8.52 -0.38 -8.96
C LYS A 57 -7.96 -1.80 -8.92
N LEU A 58 -8.62 -2.69 -9.66
CA LEU A 58 -8.16 -4.05 -9.89
C LEU A 58 -7.09 -4.06 -10.97
N THR A 59 -6.22 -5.06 -10.92
CA THR A 59 -5.18 -5.32 -11.91
C THR A 59 -5.74 -5.90 -13.21
N GLY A 60 -6.97 -6.43 -13.17
CA GLY A 60 -7.59 -7.15 -14.28
C GLY A 60 -7.28 -8.65 -14.28
N TYR A 61 -6.57 -9.15 -13.28
CA TYR A 61 -6.18 -10.54 -13.13
C TYR A 61 -6.68 -11.07 -11.78
N PRO A 62 -7.74 -11.90 -11.75
CA PRO A 62 -8.39 -12.32 -10.50
C PRO A 62 -7.44 -12.94 -9.47
N ALA A 63 -6.49 -13.78 -9.90
CA ALA A 63 -5.53 -14.40 -8.98
C ALA A 63 -4.58 -13.41 -8.30
N ILE A 64 -4.29 -12.27 -8.94
CA ILE A 64 -3.48 -11.19 -8.37
C ILE A 64 -4.35 -10.29 -7.52
N ASP A 65 -5.59 -10.02 -7.94
CA ASP A 65 -6.53 -9.22 -7.18
C ASP A 65 -6.93 -9.90 -5.85
N ASP A 66 -7.15 -11.22 -5.88
CA ASP A 66 -7.43 -12.03 -4.68
C ASP A 66 -6.22 -12.02 -3.73
N TRP A 67 -5.02 -12.26 -4.26
CA TRP A 67 -3.80 -12.20 -3.46
C TRP A 67 -3.56 -10.80 -2.88
N LEU A 68 -3.74 -9.74 -3.67
CA LEU A 68 -3.59 -8.37 -3.18
C LEU A 68 -4.62 -8.06 -2.08
N THR A 69 -5.84 -8.59 -2.20
CA THR A 69 -6.88 -8.45 -1.18
C THR A 69 -6.44 -9.10 0.13
N ASP A 70 -5.90 -10.32 0.08
CA ASP A 70 -5.38 -11.01 1.26
C ASP A 70 -4.17 -10.29 1.84
N TYR A 71 -3.19 -9.92 0.99
CA TYR A 71 -1.95 -9.25 1.38
C TYR A 71 -2.20 -7.96 2.17
N ILE A 72 -3.11 -7.11 1.69
CA ILE A 72 -3.44 -5.84 2.37
C ILE A 72 -4.32 -6.05 3.60
N SER A 73 -5.14 -7.10 3.62
CA SER A 73 -6.05 -7.39 4.74
C SER A 73 -5.34 -8.07 5.91
N LEU A 74 -4.23 -8.76 5.64
CA LEU A 74 -3.37 -9.38 6.64
C LEU A 74 -2.24 -8.47 7.09
N ALA A 75 -2.09 -7.28 6.49
CA ALA A 75 -0.98 -6.37 6.74
C ALA A 75 0.36 -7.09 6.68
N GLU A 76 0.65 -7.76 5.56
CA GLU A 76 1.86 -8.57 5.46
C GLU A 76 3.17 -7.76 5.46
N GLN A 77 4.27 -8.48 5.69
CA GLN A 77 5.62 -7.92 5.66
C GLN A 77 5.94 -7.28 4.31
N LEU A 78 6.45 -6.05 4.34
CA LEU A 78 6.88 -5.33 3.14
C LEU A 78 8.36 -5.61 2.82
N PRO A 79 8.76 -5.54 1.55
CA PRO A 79 10.16 -5.64 1.18
C PRO A 79 11.03 -4.51 1.76
N ASP A 80 12.25 -4.83 2.21
CA ASP A 80 13.19 -3.86 2.82
C ASP A 80 13.49 -2.61 1.97
N TYR A 81 13.41 -2.73 0.64
CA TYR A 81 13.66 -1.60 -0.25
C TYR A 81 12.64 -0.47 -0.03
N VAL A 82 11.40 -0.79 0.34
CA VAL A 82 10.33 0.17 0.59
C VAL A 82 10.70 1.06 1.79
N PHE A 83 11.25 0.45 2.85
CA PHE A 83 11.75 1.16 4.03
C PHE A 83 13.04 1.93 3.75
N THR A 84 13.86 1.46 2.82
CA THR A 84 15.05 2.18 2.37
C THR A 84 14.68 3.48 1.65
N GLN A 85 13.68 3.43 0.77
CA GLN A 85 13.14 4.63 0.12
C GLN A 85 12.50 5.56 1.15
N LEU A 86 11.71 5.02 2.09
CA LEU A 86 11.11 5.83 3.14
C LEU A 86 12.15 6.58 3.98
N ARG A 87 13.27 5.93 4.32
CA ARG A 87 14.37 6.53 5.07
C ARG A 87 15.14 7.62 4.32
N GLN A 88 15.05 7.69 2.99
CA GLN A 88 15.59 8.82 2.24
C GLN A 88 14.81 10.12 2.49
N THR A 89 13.51 9.99 2.79
CA THR A 89 12.62 11.12 3.10
C THR A 89 12.48 11.34 4.59
N ILE A 90 12.50 10.27 5.40
CA ILE A 90 12.33 10.28 6.86
C ILE A 90 13.50 9.50 7.48
N PRO A 91 14.64 10.15 7.77
CA PRO A 91 15.86 9.45 8.19
C PRO A 91 15.70 8.53 9.41
N ASP A 92 14.77 8.85 10.32
CA ASP A 92 14.48 8.09 11.54
C ASP A 92 13.38 7.02 11.37
N ALA A 93 12.91 6.77 10.15
CA ALA A 93 11.94 5.71 9.88
C ALA A 93 12.53 4.31 10.14
N VAL A 94 11.65 3.35 10.44
CA VAL A 94 12.02 1.94 10.66
C VAL A 94 12.70 1.34 9.42
N ALA A 95 13.57 0.35 9.65
CA ALA A 95 14.39 -0.24 8.59
C ALA A 95 13.73 -1.40 7.85
N SER A 96 12.71 -2.01 8.45
CA SER A 96 11.97 -3.18 7.99
C SER A 96 10.66 -3.24 8.76
N GLY A 97 9.68 -3.97 8.25
CA GLY A 97 8.40 -4.12 8.92
C GLY A 97 7.27 -4.55 8.01
N ASP A 98 6.06 -4.52 8.57
CA ASP A 98 4.83 -4.75 7.82
C ASP A 98 4.23 -3.49 7.19
N LEU A 99 3.14 -3.68 6.45
CA LEU A 99 2.41 -2.60 5.80
C LEU A 99 1.98 -1.52 6.79
N ILE A 100 1.55 -1.89 7.99
CA ILE A 100 1.08 -0.95 9.00
C ILE A 100 2.26 -0.15 9.57
N GLU A 101 3.35 -0.82 9.92
CA GLU A 101 4.58 -0.18 10.41
C GLU A 101 5.13 0.82 9.38
N TRP A 102 5.11 0.48 8.10
CA TRP A 102 5.49 1.39 7.03
C TRP A 102 4.56 2.60 6.92
N LEU A 103 3.24 2.40 6.98
CA LEU A 103 2.24 3.48 6.95
C LEU A 103 2.40 4.42 8.16
N TYR A 104 2.65 3.88 9.35
CA TYR A 104 2.95 4.66 10.55
C TYR A 104 4.23 5.47 10.42
N ALA A 105 5.28 4.91 9.83
CA ALA A 105 6.52 5.61 9.63
C ALA A 105 6.37 6.74 8.59
N ALA A 106 5.61 6.51 7.52
CA ALA A 106 5.29 7.51 6.51
C ALA A 106 4.41 8.66 7.02
N ARG A 107 3.74 8.46 8.17
CA ARG A 107 2.66 9.32 8.65
C ARG A 107 3.07 10.78 8.93
N ASN A 108 4.32 10.97 9.33
CA ASN A 108 4.88 12.28 9.70
C ASN A 108 5.65 12.93 8.56
N SER A 109 5.67 12.32 7.36
CA SER A 109 6.25 12.98 6.19
C SER A 109 5.29 14.06 5.72
N ASP A 110 5.83 15.24 5.41
CA ASP A 110 5.08 16.33 4.76
C ASP A 110 4.49 15.92 3.39
N ASP A 111 4.84 14.73 2.91
CA ASP A 111 4.58 14.26 1.56
C ASP A 111 3.37 13.30 1.46
N LEU A 112 2.91 12.62 2.53
CA LEU A 112 2.04 11.43 2.33
C LEU A 112 0.99 11.13 3.43
N PHE A 113 -0.28 11.16 3.00
CA PHE A 113 -1.44 10.33 3.39
C PHE A 113 -1.64 9.88 4.85
N VAL A 114 -1.97 10.80 5.77
CA VAL A 114 -2.58 10.40 7.06
C VAL A 114 -3.81 11.21 7.33
N ALA A 115 -4.99 10.68 7.09
CA ALA A 115 -6.13 11.35 7.69
C ALA A 115 -6.09 11.19 9.21
N ALA A 116 -5.39 12.07 9.92
CA ALA A 116 -5.34 12.02 11.36
C ALA A 116 -6.63 12.63 11.90
N ASP A 117 -7.64 11.80 12.13
CA ASP A 117 -8.36 11.96 13.39
C ASP A 117 -7.57 11.20 14.47
N ARG A 118 -7.79 11.49 15.75
CA ARG A 118 -6.97 10.90 16.83
C ARG A 118 -7.30 9.42 17.07
N ASP A 119 -8.35 8.90 16.43
CA ASP A 119 -8.91 7.57 16.66
C ASP A 119 -8.67 6.64 15.43
N GLN A 120 -8.47 7.20 14.23
CA GLN A 120 -8.28 6.50 12.96
C GLN A 120 -7.44 7.30 11.96
N ALA A 121 -6.68 6.56 11.14
CA ALA A 121 -5.84 7.05 10.05
C ALA A 121 -6.16 6.32 8.74
N ALA A 122 -6.59 7.06 7.73
CA ALA A 122 -6.81 6.53 6.38
C ALA A 122 -5.62 6.81 5.44
N TYR A 123 -5.28 5.80 4.64
CA TYR A 123 -4.15 5.75 3.72
C TYR A 123 -4.62 5.35 2.32
N ALA A 124 -4.09 5.99 1.28
CA ALA A 124 -4.39 5.71 -0.11
C ALA A 124 -3.10 5.65 -0.93
N PHE A 125 -2.85 4.55 -1.62
CA PHE A 125 -1.63 4.36 -2.41
C PHE A 125 -1.86 3.47 -3.63
N LYS A 126 -0.95 3.54 -4.59
CA LYS A 126 -0.91 2.64 -5.74
C LYS A 126 0.00 1.47 -5.41
N ILE A 127 -0.32 0.32 -5.99
CA ILE A 127 0.56 -0.84 -5.99
C ILE A 127 0.88 -1.14 -7.45
N ALA A 128 2.16 -1.32 -7.76
CA ALA A 128 2.59 -1.96 -8.98
C ALA A 128 3.05 -3.39 -8.64
N VAL A 129 2.52 -4.37 -9.34
CA VAL A 129 2.89 -5.78 -9.14
C VAL A 129 3.80 -6.22 -10.28
N LYS A 130 4.98 -6.71 -9.92
CA LYS A 130 5.87 -7.44 -10.83
C LYS A 130 5.57 -8.92 -10.68
N ALA A 131 5.25 -9.56 -11.79
CA ALA A 131 5.06 -11.00 -11.88
C ALA A 131 6.14 -11.56 -12.81
N PRO A 132 7.28 -12.03 -12.28
CA PRO A 132 8.35 -12.54 -13.13
C PRO A 132 7.92 -13.86 -13.78
N CYS A 133 7.96 -13.92 -15.11
CA CYS A 133 8.27 -15.17 -15.80
C CYS A 133 9.80 -15.39 -15.79
N GLY A 134 10.21 -16.64 -15.62
CA GLY A 134 11.62 -17.04 -15.72
C GLY A 134 12.27 -16.63 -17.03
#